data_AF-A0A7S1XS32-F1
#
_entry.id   AF-A0A7S1XS32-F1
#
_cell.length_a   1.000
_cell.length_b   1.000
_cell.length_c   1.000
_cell.angle_alpha   90.00
_cell.angle_beta   90.00
_cell.angle_gamma   90.00
#
_symmetry.space_group_name_H-M   'P 1'
#
loop_
_entity.id
_entity.type
_entity.pdbx_description
1 polymer ?
#
loop_
_entity_poly.entity_id
_entity_poly.type
_entity_poly.pdbx_seq_one_letter_code
_entity_poly.pdbx_strand_id
1 'polypeptide(L)'
;IASLWRMRLAQRALQVERDLKVIKGAHAIVLSRALRAKDFPLTAEDKARGEPPPPKKVFWYRTRQEVDLLYADYRILVDRTGYQPPLFMVENNIHEIARRCNILIAAYATRVQARWRGLTVRKFLKIFRRECVRLREFRSACVMKIQRCYRGARARRCATRMRTANKNAKEQAAYAALRAEEKREKDEHLYKDILRNRYKKERAEERTARLIGLTHPGLAGGNKMKAFYESSYGSDEVSTRMVALARTTRYHQEKEKHKLSAARDRAEHVRDMVAKAQEDRTQDRGLVRHRDEEDEWATDLAETNSGRAMRIYFQAELRERSREVIQRQSRHATKSRVRDILKAHNARGLKFQYPKNINGEPLAALYETSTPRRRSPMMQRRLTQRPSSKKSGALRAAASTPDLILGGAEPDGNRTYHP
;
A
#
# COMPACT_ATOMS: atom_id res chain seq x y z
N ILE A 1 3.34 80.60 33.39
CA ILE A 1 2.93 80.68 31.96
C ILE A 1 4.12 80.43 31.01
N ALA A 2 5.22 81.19 31.11
CA ALA A 2 6.39 81.03 30.22
C ALA A 2 7.03 79.62 30.21
N SER A 3 7.07 78.92 31.35
CA SER A 3 7.58 77.54 31.44
C SER A 3 6.74 76.53 30.65
N LEU A 4 5.41 76.65 30.69
CA LEU A 4 4.49 75.81 29.93
C LEU A 4 4.64 76.02 28.42
N TRP A 5 4.84 77.27 27.98
CA TRP A 5 5.11 77.59 26.58
C TRP A 5 6.43 76.99 26.10
N ARG A 6 7.51 77.10 26.88
CA ARG A 6 8.80 76.46 26.58
C ARG A 6 8.68 74.94 26.48
N MET A 7 7.92 74.32 27.38
CA MET A 7 7.67 72.88 27.35
C MET A 7 6.92 72.44 26.09
N ARG A 8 5.84 73.15 25.70
CA ARG A 8 5.09 72.85 24.46
C ARG A 8 5.95 72.98 23.21
N LEU A 9 6.80 74.01 23.15
CA LEU A 9 7.75 74.21 22.04
C LEU A 9 8.78 73.09 21.97
N ALA A 10 9.32 72.66 23.11
CA ALA A 10 10.26 71.54 23.17
C ALA A 10 9.61 70.22 22.74
N GLN A 11 8.38 69.96 23.18
CA GLN A 11 7.62 68.78 22.76
C GLN A 11 7.35 68.76 21.25
N ARG A 12 7.00 69.91 20.67
CA ARG A 12 6.80 70.03 19.22
C ARG A 12 8.09 69.73 18.46
N ALA A 13 9.21 70.33 18.87
CA ALA A 13 10.52 70.07 18.27
C ALA A 13 10.89 68.60 18.31
N LEU A 14 10.71 67.96 19.47
CA LEU A 14 10.99 66.55 19.67
C LEU A 14 10.11 65.65 18.80
N GLN A 15 8.86 66.02 18.58
CA GLN A 15 7.98 65.29 17.66
C GLN A 15 8.46 65.42 16.20
N VAL A 16 8.89 66.62 15.78
CA VAL A 16 9.43 66.86 14.43
C VAL A 16 10.72 66.05 14.23
N GLU A 17 11.61 66.01 15.21
CA GLU A 17 12.82 65.20 15.15
C GLU A 17 12.54 63.70 15.03
N ARG A 18 11.53 63.18 15.75
CA ARG A 18 11.09 61.79 15.62
C ARG A 18 10.60 61.52 14.20
N ASP A 19 9.82 62.43 13.65
CA ASP A 19 9.26 62.32 12.31
C ASP A 19 10.35 62.41 11.22
N LEU A 20 11.35 63.27 11.41
CA LEU A 20 12.54 63.30 10.56
C LEU A 20 13.32 61.99 10.61
N LYS A 21 13.44 61.34 11.77
CA LYS A 21 14.06 60.00 11.88
C LYS A 21 13.27 58.95 11.10
N VAL A 22 11.93 59.00 11.15
CA VAL A 22 11.07 58.11 10.35
C VAL A 22 11.30 58.33 8.86
N ILE A 23 11.33 59.58 8.41
CA ILE A 23 11.54 59.92 6.99
C ILE A 23 12.94 59.50 6.54
N LYS A 24 13.97 59.75 7.35
CA LYS A 24 15.37 59.37 7.08
C LYS A 24 15.54 57.86 6.98
N GLY A 25 14.82 57.10 7.82
CA GLY A 25 14.82 55.64 7.80
C GLY A 25 13.96 55.02 6.70
N ALA A 26 13.09 55.79 6.06
CA ALA A 26 12.21 55.29 5.02
C ALA A 26 12.98 55.01 3.71
N HIS A 27 12.62 53.93 3.02
CA HIS A 27 13.18 53.61 1.71
C HIS A 27 12.79 54.67 0.66
N ALA A 28 13.67 54.95 -0.31
CA ALA A 28 13.47 55.98 -1.34
C ALA A 28 12.14 55.85 -2.13
N ILE A 29 11.67 54.61 -2.34
CA ILE A 29 10.37 54.34 -3.00
C ILE A 29 9.20 54.78 -2.11
N VAL A 30 9.30 54.59 -0.79
CA VAL A 30 8.28 55.02 0.16
C VAL A 30 8.21 56.54 0.18
N LEU A 31 9.37 57.19 0.27
CA LEU A 31 9.46 58.65 0.27
C LEU A 31 8.94 59.25 -1.04
N SER A 32 9.40 58.77 -2.19
CA SER A 32 8.95 59.28 -3.49
C SER A 32 7.45 59.13 -3.71
N ARG A 33 6.83 58.11 -3.12
CA ARG A 33 5.37 57.94 -3.12
C ARG A 33 4.68 58.82 -2.07
N ALA A 34 5.25 58.97 -0.88
CA ALA A 34 4.75 59.87 0.18
C ALA A 34 4.62 61.32 -0.31
N LEU A 35 5.53 61.75 -1.19
CA LEU A 35 5.50 63.09 -1.79
C LEU A 35 4.40 63.27 -2.86
N ARG A 36 3.82 62.20 -3.40
CA ARG A 36 2.76 62.28 -4.40
C ARG A 36 1.41 62.51 -3.73
N ALA A 37 0.83 63.69 -3.92
CA ALA A 37 -0.48 64.04 -3.37
C ALA A 37 -1.63 63.10 -3.83
N LYS A 38 -1.51 62.50 -5.02
CA LYS A 38 -2.54 61.61 -5.60
C LYS A 38 -2.68 60.27 -4.85
N ASP A 39 -1.63 59.80 -4.20
CA ASP A 39 -1.58 58.46 -3.57
C ASP A 39 -2.26 58.42 -2.18
N PHE A 40 -2.60 59.58 -1.60
CA PHE A 40 -3.19 59.68 -0.27
C PHE A 40 -4.57 60.31 -0.36
N PRO A 41 -5.63 59.49 -0.48
CA PRO A 41 -6.99 59.99 -0.39
C PRO A 41 -7.27 60.52 1.02
N LEU A 42 -8.20 61.46 1.10
CA LEU A 42 -8.61 62.17 2.30
C LEU A 42 -8.89 61.24 3.49
N THR A 43 -8.56 61.72 4.69
CA THR A 43 -8.90 61.04 5.94
C THR A 43 -10.42 60.94 6.09
N ALA A 44 -10.89 60.00 6.92
CA ALA A 44 -12.32 59.87 7.22
C ALA A 44 -12.91 61.15 7.84
N GLU A 45 -12.10 61.88 8.62
CA GLU A 45 -12.44 63.20 9.19
C GLU A 45 -12.68 64.26 8.10
N ASP A 46 -11.89 64.22 7.03
CA ASP A 46 -12.01 65.14 5.89
C ASP A 46 -13.21 64.78 4.99
N LYS A 47 -13.60 63.49 4.95
CA LYS A 47 -14.83 63.05 4.26
C LYS A 47 -16.12 63.44 4.99
N ALA A 48 -16.08 63.59 6.31
CA ALA A 48 -17.24 63.96 7.12
C ALA A 48 -17.70 65.41 6.90
N ARG A 49 -16.87 66.26 6.28
CA ARG A 49 -17.14 67.69 6.03
C ARG A 49 -17.90 67.99 4.73
N GLY A 50 -18.40 66.98 4.02
CA GLY A 50 -19.34 67.15 2.89
C GLY A 50 -18.72 67.58 1.54
N GLU A 51 -17.55 68.23 1.55
CA GLU A 51 -16.75 68.49 0.36
C GLU A 51 -15.40 67.79 0.49
N PRO A 52 -14.81 67.23 -0.59
CA PRO A 52 -13.47 66.68 -0.51
C PRO A 52 -12.43 67.81 -0.48
N PRO A 53 -11.82 68.18 0.67
CA PRO A 53 -10.65 69.05 0.65
C PRO A 53 -9.57 68.50 -0.27
N PRO A 54 -8.87 69.35 -1.04
CA PRO A 54 -7.79 68.91 -1.89
C PRO A 54 -6.70 68.22 -1.04
N PRO A 55 -6.05 67.17 -1.56
CA PRO A 55 -4.99 66.48 -0.82
C PRO A 55 -3.93 67.49 -0.41
N LYS A 56 -3.56 67.51 0.88
CA LYS A 56 -2.58 68.45 1.43
C LYS A 56 -1.31 68.40 0.57
N LYS A 57 -0.97 69.50 -0.08
CA LYS A 57 0.26 69.58 -0.87
C LYS A 57 1.42 69.63 0.11
N VAL A 58 2.34 68.67 -0.01
CA VAL A 58 3.59 68.64 0.73
C VAL A 58 4.71 69.09 -0.19
N PHE A 59 5.69 69.80 0.35
CA PHE A 59 6.89 70.18 -0.38
C PHE A 59 8.10 69.41 0.13
N TRP A 60 9.11 69.27 -0.72
CA TRP A 60 10.36 68.61 -0.37
C TRP A 60 11.54 69.40 -0.95
N TYR A 61 12.65 69.41 -0.21
CA TYR A 61 13.86 70.08 -0.62
C TYR A 61 14.54 69.32 -1.75
N ARG A 62 14.98 70.06 -2.78
CA ARG A 62 15.60 69.46 -3.98
C ARG A 62 17.07 69.21 -3.77
N THR A 63 17.74 70.10 -3.05
CA THR A 63 19.18 70.12 -2.93
C THR A 63 19.61 69.20 -1.80
N ARG A 64 20.63 68.37 -2.04
CA ARG A 64 21.13 67.44 -1.00
C ARG A 64 21.60 68.17 0.26
N GLN A 65 22.21 69.33 0.10
CA GLN A 65 22.67 70.17 1.22
C GLN A 65 21.51 70.64 2.12
N GLU A 66 20.38 71.02 1.53
CA GLU A 66 19.17 71.41 2.27
C GLU A 66 18.60 70.22 3.03
N VAL A 67 18.60 69.04 2.41
CA VAL A 67 18.13 67.79 3.04
C VAL A 67 19.07 67.36 4.18
N ASP A 68 20.38 67.46 3.99
CA ASP A 68 21.37 67.15 5.03
C ASP A 68 21.24 68.12 6.20
N LEU A 69 21.03 69.41 5.91
CA LEU A 69 20.79 70.43 6.93
C LEU A 69 19.44 70.21 7.64
N LEU A 70 18.39 69.83 6.92
CA LEU A 70 17.08 69.48 7.48
C LEU A 70 17.19 68.37 8.52
N TYR A 71 17.99 67.34 8.24
CA TYR A 71 18.20 66.22 9.16
C TYR A 71 19.16 66.52 10.31
N ALA A 72 20.04 67.51 10.16
CA ALA A 72 20.93 67.95 11.22
C ALA A 72 20.19 68.87 12.20
N ASP A 73 19.58 69.94 11.68
CA ASP A 73 18.72 70.85 12.43
C ASP A 73 17.80 71.62 11.46
N TYR A 74 16.50 71.28 11.50
CA TYR A 74 15.50 71.91 10.65
C TYR A 74 15.29 73.39 10.96
N ARG A 75 15.61 73.86 12.17
CA ARG A 75 15.47 75.27 12.54
C ARG A 75 16.54 76.13 11.87
N ILE A 76 17.79 75.66 11.86
CA ILE A 76 18.89 76.32 11.16
C ILE A 76 18.59 76.44 9.67
N LEU A 77 17.96 75.43 9.07
CA LEU A 77 17.52 75.50 7.68
C LEU A 77 16.51 76.64 7.47
N VAL A 78 15.49 76.74 8.32
CA VAL A 78 14.44 77.78 8.22
C VAL A 78 15.01 79.18 8.47
N ASP A 79 15.94 79.33 9.42
CA ASP A 79 16.62 80.59 9.70
C ASP A 79 17.44 81.05 8.47
N ARG A 80 18.15 80.14 7.81
CA ARG A 80 18.94 80.43 6.59
C ARG A 80 18.08 80.75 5.38
N THR A 81 16.88 80.19 5.28
CA THR A 81 15.92 80.53 4.22
C THR A 81 15.11 81.78 4.54
N GLY A 82 15.45 82.53 5.59
CA GLY A 82 14.76 83.76 5.97
C GLY A 82 13.29 83.51 6.34
N TYR A 83 12.97 82.36 6.94
CA TYR A 83 11.60 81.93 7.27
C TYR A 83 10.65 81.86 6.06
N GLN A 84 11.19 81.61 4.85
CA GLN A 84 10.42 81.30 3.66
C GLN A 84 10.68 79.84 3.24
N PRO A 85 9.79 78.87 3.56
CA PRO A 85 8.51 78.99 4.29
C PRO A 85 8.65 79.10 5.82
N PRO A 86 7.63 79.65 6.52
CA PRO A 86 7.62 79.80 7.97
C PRO A 86 7.72 78.47 8.72
N LEU A 87 8.31 78.51 9.91
CA LEU A 87 8.65 77.34 10.72
C LEU A 87 7.46 76.39 10.93
N PHE A 88 6.29 76.92 11.29
CA PHE A 88 5.10 76.09 11.55
C PHE A 88 4.63 75.32 10.31
N MET A 89 4.83 75.87 9.10
CA MET A 89 4.49 75.17 7.86
C MET A 89 5.48 74.05 7.57
N VAL A 90 6.77 74.26 7.86
CA VAL A 90 7.82 73.23 7.73
C VAL A 90 7.55 72.08 8.69
N GLU A 91 7.26 72.37 9.96
CA GLU A 91 6.94 71.36 10.98
C GLU A 91 5.71 70.54 10.59
N ASN A 92 4.61 71.20 10.18
CA ASN A 92 3.41 70.51 9.72
C ASN A 92 3.65 69.67 8.45
N ASN A 93 4.48 70.15 7.53
CA ASN A 93 4.85 69.44 6.32
C ASN A 93 5.66 68.16 6.64
N ILE A 94 6.62 68.25 7.57
CA ILE A 94 7.39 67.10 8.05
C ILE A 94 6.48 66.06 8.70
N HIS A 95 5.58 66.50 9.59
CA HIS A 95 4.59 65.61 10.22
C HIS A 95 3.73 64.87 9.19
N GLU A 96 3.23 65.58 8.18
CA GLU A 96 2.41 64.97 7.13
C GLU A 96 3.21 63.97 6.28
N ILE A 97 4.47 64.27 5.92
CA ILE A 97 5.33 63.34 5.17
C ILE A 97 5.64 62.10 6.00
N ALA A 98 5.95 62.24 7.29
CA ALA A 98 6.21 61.12 8.18
C ALA A 98 4.96 60.24 8.36
N ARG A 99 3.79 60.85 8.54
CA ARG A 99 2.50 60.14 8.56
C ARG A 99 2.29 59.33 7.28
N ARG A 100 2.52 59.93 6.11
CA ARG A 100 2.41 59.25 4.81
C ARG A 100 3.37 58.09 4.66
N CYS A 101 4.62 58.26 5.10
CA CYS A 101 5.61 57.19 5.12
C CYS A 101 5.14 56.01 6.00
N ASN A 102 4.64 56.28 7.20
CA ASN A 102 4.14 55.25 8.11
C ASN A 102 2.94 54.49 7.53
N ILE A 103 1.99 55.18 6.91
CA ILE A 103 0.84 54.55 6.25
C ILE A 103 1.31 53.61 5.13
N LEU A 104 2.24 54.07 4.29
CA LEU A 104 2.78 53.24 3.20
C LEU A 104 3.57 52.03 3.73
N ILE A 105 4.40 52.22 4.75
CA ILE A 105 5.16 51.13 5.39
C ILE A 105 4.18 50.09 5.94
N ALA A 106 3.13 50.51 6.65
CA ALA A 106 2.09 49.62 7.15
C ALA A 106 1.34 48.90 6.01
N ALA A 107 1.00 49.62 4.93
CA ALA A 107 0.36 49.03 3.75
C ALA A 107 1.25 48.01 3.02
N TYR A 108 2.55 48.26 2.92
CA TYR A 108 3.49 47.30 2.34
C TYR A 108 3.70 46.10 3.26
N ALA A 109 3.83 46.33 4.57
CA ALA A 109 3.94 45.27 5.56
C ALA A 109 2.72 44.34 5.53
N THR A 110 1.50 44.89 5.49
CA THR A 110 0.26 44.10 5.38
C THR A 110 0.20 43.30 4.08
N ARG A 111 0.64 43.86 2.94
CA ARG A 111 0.74 43.11 1.67
C ARG A 111 1.73 41.96 1.74
N VAL A 112 2.91 42.19 2.33
CA VAL A 112 3.93 41.14 2.52
C VAL A 112 3.39 40.05 3.45
N GLN A 113 2.78 40.44 4.57
CA GLN A 113 2.17 39.49 5.51
C GLN A 113 1.03 38.70 4.88
N ALA A 114 0.16 39.33 4.09
CA ALA A 114 -0.91 38.66 3.35
C ALA A 114 -0.36 37.62 2.37
N ARG A 115 0.69 37.98 1.61
CA ARG A 115 1.37 37.06 0.70
C ARG A 115 2.02 35.90 1.45
N TRP A 116 2.67 36.17 2.58
CA TRP A 116 3.30 35.16 3.42
C TRP A 116 2.30 34.18 4.01
N ARG A 117 1.20 34.68 4.60
CA ARG A 117 0.09 33.87 5.12
C ARG A 117 -0.51 33.00 4.01
N GLY A 118 -0.75 33.57 2.83
CA GLY A 118 -1.27 32.81 1.68
C GLY A 118 -0.32 31.70 1.21
N LEU A 119 0.99 31.96 1.14
CA LEU A 119 1.98 30.92 0.80
C LEU A 119 2.04 29.80 1.84
N THR A 120 2.00 30.18 3.11
CA THR A 120 2.03 29.24 4.24
C THR A 120 0.80 28.33 4.22
N VAL A 121 -0.40 28.90 4.11
CA VAL A 121 -1.65 28.14 4.02
C VAL A 121 -1.67 27.21 2.80
N ARG A 122 -1.21 27.64 1.63
CA ARG A 122 -1.13 26.77 0.44
C ARG A 122 -0.21 25.57 0.64
N LYS A 123 0.94 25.76 1.29
CA LYS A 123 1.85 24.64 1.63
C LYS A 123 1.18 23.66 2.60
N PHE A 124 0.55 24.17 3.65
CA PHE A 124 -0.19 23.33 4.60
C PHE A 124 -1.34 22.57 3.95
N LEU A 125 -2.14 23.21 3.10
CA LEU A 125 -3.24 22.57 2.37
C LEU A 125 -2.76 21.43 1.47
N LYS A 126 -1.60 21.56 0.83
CA LYS A 126 -1.02 20.48 0.01
C LYS A 126 -0.69 19.25 0.86
N ILE A 127 -0.12 19.44 2.04
CA ILE A 127 0.18 18.36 2.98
C ILE A 127 -1.11 17.76 3.54
N PHE A 128 -2.05 18.61 3.97
CA PHE A 128 -3.33 18.19 4.51
C PHE A 128 -4.14 17.34 3.51
N ARG A 129 -4.22 17.76 2.24
CA ARG A 129 -4.90 16.97 1.20
C ARG A 129 -4.26 15.60 0.99
N ARG A 130 -2.92 15.52 0.98
CA ARG A 130 -2.21 14.23 0.89
C ARG A 130 -2.55 13.34 2.08
N GLU A 131 -2.64 13.92 3.27
CA GLU A 131 -2.97 13.18 4.48
C GLU A 131 -4.41 12.67 4.49
N CYS A 132 -5.37 13.47 4.01
CA CYS A 132 -6.75 13.01 3.81
C CYS A 132 -6.84 11.83 2.84
N VAL A 133 -6.06 11.85 1.74
CA VAL A 133 -6.00 10.74 0.79
C VAL A 133 -5.39 9.51 1.45
N ARG A 134 -4.27 9.65 2.16
CA ARG A 134 -3.62 8.56 2.92
C ARG A 134 -4.57 7.90 3.92
N LEU A 135 -5.33 8.69 4.67
CA LEU A 135 -6.34 8.18 5.61
C LEU A 135 -7.47 7.43 4.90
N ARG A 136 -7.91 7.90 3.72
CA ARG A 136 -8.92 7.22 2.92
C ARG A 136 -8.41 5.87 2.39
N GLU A 137 -7.17 5.83 1.91
CA GLU A 137 -6.49 4.60 1.47
C GLU A 137 -6.33 3.60 2.61
N PHE A 138 -5.94 4.07 3.80
CA PHE A 138 -5.84 3.21 4.98
C PHE A 138 -7.21 2.59 5.35
N ARG A 139 -8.27 3.42 5.36
CA ARG A 139 -9.63 2.95 5.63
C ARG A 139 -10.11 1.95 4.58
N SER A 140 -9.90 2.23 3.29
CA SER A 140 -10.30 1.30 2.22
C SER A 140 -9.52 -0.02 2.31
N ALA A 141 -8.23 0.01 2.62
CA ALA A 141 -7.44 -1.19 2.84
C ALA A 141 -7.98 -2.06 3.99
N CYS A 142 -8.35 -1.44 5.12
CA CYS A 142 -8.98 -2.14 6.24
C CYS A 142 -10.34 -2.75 5.85
N VAL A 143 -11.20 -2.00 5.16
CA VAL A 143 -12.49 -2.51 4.68
C VAL A 143 -12.31 -3.69 3.73
N MET A 144 -11.36 -3.60 2.79
CA MET A 144 -11.08 -4.69 1.84
C MET A 144 -10.56 -5.94 2.55
N LYS A 145 -9.73 -5.81 3.59
CA LYS A 145 -9.31 -6.94 4.42
C LYS A 145 -10.50 -7.61 5.12
N ILE A 146 -11.38 -6.83 5.74
CA ILE A 146 -12.59 -7.33 6.40
C ILE A 146 -13.48 -8.07 5.39
N GLN A 147 -13.77 -7.43 4.25
CA GLN A 147 -14.58 -8.03 3.18
C GLN A 147 -13.98 -9.33 2.65
N ARG A 148 -12.66 -9.37 2.42
CA ARG A 148 -11.95 -10.57 1.96
C ARG A 148 -12.04 -11.70 2.98
N CYS A 149 -11.79 -11.41 4.26
CA CYS A 149 -11.90 -12.38 5.34
C CYS A 149 -13.32 -12.95 5.44
N TYR A 150 -14.34 -12.08 5.40
CA TYR A 150 -15.74 -12.49 5.46
C TYR A 150 -16.16 -13.35 4.25
N ARG A 151 -15.89 -12.87 3.03
CA ARG A 151 -16.20 -13.62 1.79
C ARG A 151 -15.48 -14.97 1.77
N GLY A 152 -14.21 -15.00 2.16
CA GLY A 152 -13.43 -16.24 2.26
C GLY A 152 -13.98 -17.21 3.30
N ALA A 153 -14.38 -16.72 4.48
CA ALA A 153 -14.99 -17.55 5.52
C ALA A 153 -16.34 -18.13 5.07
N ARG A 154 -17.19 -17.32 4.43
CA ARG A 154 -18.46 -17.77 3.85
C ARG A 154 -18.25 -18.84 2.79
N ALA A 155 -17.33 -18.62 1.85
CA ALA A 155 -17.01 -19.59 0.81
C ALA A 155 -16.50 -20.92 1.39
N ARG A 156 -15.61 -20.87 2.38
CA ARG A 156 -15.13 -22.09 3.07
C ARG A 156 -16.26 -22.85 3.76
N ARG A 157 -17.17 -22.15 4.47
CA ARG A 157 -18.34 -22.80 5.09
C ARG A 157 -19.23 -23.50 4.05
N CYS A 158 -19.51 -22.84 2.92
CA CYS A 158 -20.26 -23.45 1.82
C CYS A 158 -19.53 -24.67 1.24
N ALA A 159 -18.23 -24.56 0.98
CA ALA A 159 -17.43 -25.67 0.46
C ALA A 159 -17.40 -26.87 1.42
N THR A 160 -17.24 -26.63 2.72
CA THR A 160 -17.31 -27.69 3.74
C THR A 160 -18.69 -28.36 3.73
N ARG A 161 -19.78 -27.59 3.69
CA ARG A 161 -21.15 -28.12 3.58
C ARG A 161 -21.36 -28.96 2.33
N MET A 162 -20.87 -28.51 1.18
CA MET A 162 -20.96 -29.28 -0.07
C MET A 162 -20.14 -30.57 0.00
N ARG A 163 -18.93 -30.53 0.59
CA ARG A 163 -18.11 -31.73 0.78
C ARG A 163 -18.80 -32.76 1.69
N THR A 164 -19.39 -32.31 2.80
CA THR A 164 -20.16 -33.21 3.68
C THR A 164 -21.40 -33.76 2.99
N ALA A 165 -22.14 -32.93 2.26
CA ALA A 165 -23.32 -33.38 1.50
C ALA A 165 -22.93 -34.42 0.43
N ASN A 166 -21.86 -34.18 -0.32
CA ASN A 166 -21.36 -35.12 -1.32
C ASN A 166 -20.88 -36.44 -0.69
N LYS A 167 -20.23 -36.39 0.49
CA LYS A 167 -19.83 -37.59 1.21
C LYS A 167 -21.05 -38.41 1.63
N ASN A 168 -22.04 -37.76 2.26
CA ASN A 168 -23.26 -38.42 2.69
C ASN A 168 -24.04 -39.00 1.50
N ALA A 169 -24.12 -38.29 0.38
CA ALA A 169 -24.77 -38.77 -0.84
C ALA A 169 -24.06 -40.02 -1.41
N LYS A 170 -22.72 -40.05 -1.38
CA LYS A 170 -21.94 -41.24 -1.78
C LYS A 170 -22.18 -42.42 -0.84
N GLU A 171 -22.22 -42.18 0.46
CA GLU A 171 -22.50 -43.22 1.47
C GLU A 171 -23.93 -43.78 1.30
N GLN A 172 -24.92 -42.92 1.08
CA GLN A 172 -26.29 -43.33 0.80
C GLN A 172 -26.40 -44.13 -0.51
N ALA A 173 -25.71 -43.70 -1.57
CA ALA A 173 -25.68 -44.43 -2.84
C ALA A 173 -25.02 -45.82 -2.69
N ALA A 174 -23.92 -45.91 -1.94
CA ALA A 174 -23.26 -47.18 -1.64
C ALA A 174 -24.17 -48.10 -0.82
N TYR A 175 -24.84 -47.57 0.21
CA TYR A 175 -25.80 -48.34 1.00
C TYR A 175 -26.99 -48.83 0.16
N ALA A 176 -27.54 -47.99 -0.71
CA ALA A 176 -28.62 -48.38 -1.62
C ALA A 176 -28.17 -49.47 -2.61
N ALA A 177 -26.94 -49.40 -3.12
CA ALA A 177 -26.36 -50.42 -3.99
C ALA A 177 -26.21 -51.76 -3.24
N LEU A 178 -25.66 -51.76 -2.03
CA LEU A 178 -25.56 -52.97 -1.19
C LEU A 178 -26.93 -53.59 -0.91
N ARG A 179 -27.93 -52.77 -0.57
CA ARG A 179 -29.30 -53.26 -0.34
C ARG A 179 -29.95 -53.84 -1.60
N ALA A 180 -29.65 -53.27 -2.77
CA ALA A 180 -30.11 -53.81 -4.04
C ALA A 180 -29.42 -55.14 -4.39
N GLU A 181 -28.13 -55.28 -4.08
CA GLU A 181 -27.38 -56.54 -4.24
C GLU A 181 -27.91 -57.62 -3.29
N GLU A 182 -28.07 -57.33 -2.00
CA GLU A 182 -28.68 -58.27 -1.04
C GLU A 182 -30.07 -58.74 -1.48
N LYS A 183 -30.89 -57.84 -2.03
CA LYS A 183 -32.21 -58.21 -2.55
C LYS A 183 -32.08 -59.12 -3.76
N ARG A 184 -31.19 -58.80 -4.70
CA ARG A 184 -30.93 -59.65 -5.88
C ARG A 184 -30.43 -61.03 -5.48
N GLU A 185 -29.51 -61.13 -4.53
CA GLU A 185 -29.02 -62.42 -4.03
C GLU A 185 -30.16 -63.25 -3.41
N LYS A 186 -31.02 -62.63 -2.61
CA LYS A 186 -32.22 -63.28 -2.05
C LYS A 186 -33.18 -63.75 -3.15
N ASP A 187 -33.44 -62.89 -4.14
CA ASP A 187 -34.32 -63.22 -5.27
C ASP A 187 -33.72 -64.36 -6.12
N GLU A 188 -32.40 -64.37 -6.32
CA GLU A 188 -31.68 -65.47 -7.00
C GLU A 188 -31.74 -66.77 -6.20
N HIS A 189 -31.53 -66.73 -4.89
CA HIS A 189 -31.67 -67.88 -4.01
C HIS A 189 -33.08 -68.45 -4.05
N LEU A 190 -34.09 -67.59 -3.93
CA LEU A 190 -35.49 -67.98 -4.05
C LEU A 190 -35.79 -68.61 -5.42
N TYR A 191 -35.26 -68.03 -6.50
CA TYR A 191 -35.43 -68.57 -7.85
C TYR A 191 -34.79 -69.95 -8.00
N LYS A 192 -33.57 -70.14 -7.47
CA LYS A 192 -32.87 -71.44 -7.45
C LYS A 192 -33.65 -72.47 -6.63
N ASP A 193 -34.25 -72.08 -5.51
CA ASP A 193 -35.07 -72.97 -4.68
C ASP A 193 -36.38 -73.36 -5.36
N ILE A 194 -37.08 -72.41 -6.00
CA ILE A 194 -38.26 -72.70 -6.82
C ILE A 194 -37.90 -73.68 -7.94
N LEU A 195 -36.78 -73.47 -8.62
CA LEU A 195 -36.33 -74.34 -9.71
C LEU A 195 -35.98 -75.74 -9.18
N ARG A 196 -35.28 -75.83 -8.04
CA ARG A 196 -34.96 -77.09 -7.37
C ARG A 196 -36.22 -77.86 -6.97
N ASN A 197 -37.23 -77.17 -6.43
CA ASN A 197 -38.49 -77.79 -6.03
C ASN A 197 -39.29 -78.29 -7.23
N ARG A 198 -39.32 -77.52 -8.33
CA ARG A 198 -39.94 -77.97 -9.59
C ARG A 198 -39.22 -79.16 -10.20
N TYR A 199 -37.89 -79.16 -10.22
CA TYR A 199 -37.11 -80.31 -10.67
C TYR A 199 -37.40 -81.57 -9.84
N LYS A 200 -37.51 -81.43 -8.50
CA LYS A 200 -37.91 -82.54 -7.63
C LYS A 200 -39.31 -83.06 -7.95
N LYS A 201 -40.25 -82.15 -8.25
CA LYS A 201 -41.63 -82.49 -8.63
C LYS A 201 -41.67 -83.23 -9.97
N GLU A 202 -41.03 -82.69 -11.02
CA GLU A 202 -40.94 -83.35 -12.33
C GLU A 202 -40.26 -84.71 -12.23
N ARG A 203 -39.23 -84.85 -11.38
CA ARG A 203 -38.60 -86.14 -11.09
C ARG A 203 -39.53 -87.15 -10.41
N ALA A 204 -40.46 -86.69 -9.58
CA ALA A 204 -41.45 -87.55 -8.97
C ALA A 204 -42.52 -87.97 -9.99
N GLU A 205 -42.98 -87.03 -10.81
CA GLU A 205 -43.94 -87.26 -11.91
C GLU A 205 -43.36 -88.21 -12.97
N GLU A 206 -42.08 -88.11 -13.29
CA GLU A 206 -41.38 -89.04 -14.18
C GLU A 206 -41.33 -90.47 -13.61
N ARG A 207 -41.07 -90.61 -12.30
CA ARG A 207 -41.07 -91.91 -11.63
C ARG A 207 -42.45 -92.55 -11.64
N THR A 208 -43.52 -91.79 -11.39
CA THR A 208 -44.89 -92.30 -11.40
C THR A 208 -45.35 -92.64 -12.82
N ALA A 209 -45.04 -91.81 -13.81
CA ALA A 209 -45.34 -92.10 -15.21
C ALA A 209 -44.67 -93.38 -15.71
N ARG A 210 -43.44 -93.67 -15.25
CA ARG A 210 -42.78 -94.95 -15.52
C ARG A 210 -43.45 -96.12 -14.84
N LEU A 211 -43.84 -95.97 -13.57
CA LEU A 211 -44.49 -97.02 -12.79
C LEU A 211 -45.84 -97.45 -13.41
N ILE A 212 -46.59 -96.49 -13.96
CA ILE A 212 -47.90 -96.71 -14.57
C ILE A 212 -47.78 -97.15 -16.05
N GLY A 213 -46.56 -97.22 -16.61
CA GLY A 213 -46.32 -97.65 -17.98
C GLY A 213 -46.59 -96.58 -19.05
N LEU A 214 -46.80 -95.33 -18.64
CA LEU A 214 -47.05 -94.19 -19.54
C LEU A 214 -45.79 -93.67 -20.24
N THR A 215 -44.60 -94.14 -19.83
CA THR A 215 -43.32 -93.83 -20.47
C THR A 215 -42.50 -95.10 -20.67
N HIS A 216 -42.03 -95.33 -21.91
CA HIS A 216 -41.31 -96.55 -22.26
C HIS A 216 -39.81 -96.44 -21.89
N PRO A 217 -39.26 -97.36 -21.09
CA PRO A 217 -37.89 -97.24 -20.56
C PRO A 217 -36.79 -97.37 -21.62
N GLY A 218 -37.10 -97.92 -22.79
CA GLY A 218 -36.19 -98.04 -23.94
C GLY A 218 -36.15 -96.83 -24.88
N LEU A 219 -37.05 -95.86 -24.75
CA LEU A 219 -37.02 -94.63 -25.55
C LEU A 219 -35.82 -93.73 -25.17
N ALA A 220 -35.39 -92.87 -26.09
CA ALA A 220 -34.32 -91.90 -25.89
C ALA A 220 -32.96 -92.49 -25.41
N GLY A 221 -32.61 -93.69 -25.84
CA GLY A 221 -31.31 -94.32 -25.54
C GLY A 221 -31.12 -94.69 -24.06
N GLY A 222 -32.20 -94.96 -23.33
CA GLY A 222 -32.17 -95.31 -21.91
C GLY A 222 -32.10 -94.11 -20.95
N ASN A 223 -32.11 -92.88 -21.48
CA ASN A 223 -32.18 -91.68 -20.65
C ASN A 223 -33.63 -91.41 -20.20
N LYS A 224 -33.92 -91.84 -18.98
CA LYS A 224 -35.26 -91.86 -18.37
C LYS A 224 -35.96 -90.48 -18.37
N MET A 225 -35.21 -89.39 -18.15
CA MET A 225 -35.81 -88.05 -18.21
C MET A 225 -36.12 -87.60 -19.63
N LYS A 226 -35.24 -87.92 -20.57
CA LYS A 226 -35.45 -87.52 -21.97
C LYS A 226 -36.68 -88.24 -22.56
N ALA A 227 -36.85 -89.52 -22.22
CA ALA A 227 -38.06 -90.28 -22.58
C ALA A 227 -39.35 -89.72 -21.96
N PHE A 228 -39.29 -89.15 -20.74
CA PHE A 228 -40.44 -88.48 -20.12
C PHE A 228 -40.76 -87.13 -20.79
N TYR A 229 -39.75 -86.33 -21.16
CA TYR A 229 -39.98 -85.09 -21.89
C TYR A 229 -40.49 -85.31 -23.32
N GLU A 230 -40.07 -86.40 -23.99
CA GLU A 230 -40.59 -86.80 -25.31
C GLU A 230 -42.00 -87.42 -25.25
N SER A 231 -42.54 -87.68 -24.05
CA SER A 231 -43.89 -88.17 -23.84
C SER A 231 -44.92 -87.03 -23.74
N SER A 232 -46.21 -87.36 -23.90
CA SER A 232 -47.32 -86.41 -23.76
C SER A 232 -47.44 -85.75 -22.37
N TYR A 233 -46.69 -86.23 -21.38
CA TYR A 233 -46.72 -85.77 -19.99
C TYR A 233 -45.50 -84.93 -19.60
N GLY A 234 -44.55 -84.74 -20.53
CA GLY A 234 -43.39 -83.89 -20.35
C GLY A 234 -43.75 -82.40 -20.36
N SER A 235 -43.17 -81.62 -19.46
CA SER A 235 -43.29 -80.15 -19.47
C SER A 235 -41.93 -79.51 -19.70
N ASP A 236 -41.81 -78.62 -20.69
CA ASP A 236 -40.56 -77.90 -20.96
C ASP A 236 -40.30 -76.73 -20.01
N GLU A 237 -41.12 -76.54 -18.97
CA GLU A 237 -41.03 -75.40 -18.06
C GLU A 237 -39.71 -75.36 -17.29
N VAL A 238 -39.23 -76.49 -16.74
CA VAL A 238 -37.95 -76.53 -16.01
C VAL A 238 -36.78 -76.38 -16.96
N SER A 239 -36.83 -76.98 -18.15
CA SER A 239 -35.81 -76.83 -19.19
C SER A 239 -35.65 -75.36 -19.61
N THR A 240 -36.77 -74.69 -19.89
CA THR A 240 -36.81 -73.26 -20.26
C THR A 240 -36.25 -72.37 -19.15
N ARG A 241 -36.60 -72.64 -17.89
CA ARG A 241 -36.08 -71.89 -16.72
C ARG A 241 -34.60 -72.16 -16.46
N MET A 242 -34.13 -73.39 -16.67
CA MET A 242 -32.70 -73.74 -16.59
C MET A 242 -31.89 -72.99 -17.67
N VAL A 243 -32.41 -72.90 -18.90
CA VAL A 243 -31.79 -72.12 -19.97
C VAL A 243 -31.78 -70.62 -19.63
N ALA A 244 -32.88 -70.10 -19.07
CA ALA A 244 -32.94 -68.71 -18.61
C ALA A 244 -31.90 -68.43 -17.50
N LEU A 245 -31.78 -69.33 -16.52
CA LEU A 245 -30.77 -69.23 -15.45
C LEU A 245 -29.34 -69.31 -16.01
N ALA A 246 -29.08 -70.21 -16.97
CA ALA A 246 -27.77 -70.33 -17.59
C ALA A 246 -27.39 -69.04 -18.35
N ARG A 247 -28.36 -68.42 -19.04
CA ARG A 247 -28.17 -67.13 -19.74
C ARG A 247 -27.86 -66.00 -18.77
N THR A 248 -28.62 -65.87 -17.68
CA THR A 248 -28.35 -64.83 -16.67
C THR A 248 -26.99 -65.04 -16.01
N THR A 249 -26.64 -66.28 -15.66
CA THR A 249 -25.34 -66.60 -15.05
C THR A 249 -24.17 -66.25 -15.99
N ARG A 250 -24.28 -66.58 -17.29
CA ARG A 250 -23.27 -66.20 -18.29
C ARG A 250 -23.14 -64.68 -18.43
N TYR A 251 -24.26 -63.98 -18.51
CA TYR A 251 -24.27 -62.51 -18.55
C TYR A 251 -23.56 -61.89 -17.35
N HIS A 252 -23.80 -62.42 -16.13
CA HIS A 252 -23.10 -61.96 -14.93
C HIS A 252 -21.60 -62.25 -14.99
N GLN A 253 -21.19 -63.42 -15.45
CA GLN A 253 -19.77 -63.76 -15.62
C GLN A 253 -19.07 -62.85 -16.65
N GLU A 254 -19.71 -62.56 -17.78
CA GLU A 254 -19.19 -61.64 -18.79
C GLU A 254 -19.07 -60.21 -18.26
N LYS A 255 -20.08 -59.75 -17.51
CA LYS A 255 -20.06 -58.44 -16.87
C LYS A 255 -18.94 -58.31 -15.85
N GLU A 256 -18.71 -59.33 -15.02
CA GLU A 256 -17.60 -59.33 -14.06
C GLU A 256 -16.24 -59.39 -14.77
N LYS A 257 -16.10 -60.19 -15.83
CA LYS A 257 -14.89 -60.18 -16.68
C LYS A 257 -14.61 -58.78 -17.25
N HIS A 258 -15.65 -58.10 -17.76
CA HIS A 258 -15.52 -56.75 -18.30
C HIS A 258 -15.20 -55.70 -17.22
N LYS A 259 -15.71 -55.86 -16.00
CA LYS A 259 -15.33 -55.00 -14.87
C LYS A 259 -13.86 -55.21 -14.49
N LEU A 260 -13.39 -56.47 -14.46
CA LEU A 260 -12.01 -56.82 -14.15
C LEU A 260 -11.03 -56.32 -15.23
N SER A 261 -11.36 -56.47 -16.51
CA SER A 261 -10.55 -55.93 -17.60
C SER A 261 -10.47 -54.40 -17.49
N ALA A 262 -11.60 -53.70 -17.34
CA ALA A 262 -11.60 -52.25 -17.18
C ALA A 262 -10.88 -51.77 -15.90
N ALA A 263 -10.83 -52.58 -14.84
CA ALA A 263 -10.03 -52.28 -13.65
C ALA A 263 -8.53 -52.45 -13.92
N ARG A 264 -8.14 -53.47 -14.69
CA ARG A 264 -6.77 -53.71 -15.13
C ARG A 264 -6.26 -52.59 -16.04
N ASP A 265 -7.05 -52.20 -17.04
CA ASP A 265 -6.71 -51.11 -17.97
C ASP A 265 -6.51 -49.78 -17.23
N ARG A 266 -7.36 -49.49 -16.23
CA ARG A 266 -7.20 -48.32 -15.37
C ARG A 266 -5.93 -48.39 -14.52
N ALA A 267 -5.58 -49.56 -13.99
CA ALA A 267 -4.38 -49.72 -13.21
C ALA A 267 -3.11 -49.57 -14.07
N GLU A 268 -3.14 -50.08 -15.30
CA GLU A 268 -2.07 -49.93 -16.29
C GLU A 268 -1.91 -48.47 -16.70
N HIS A 269 -3.00 -47.78 -17.01
CA HIS A 269 -2.98 -46.34 -17.32
C HIS A 269 -2.38 -45.50 -16.18
N VAL A 270 -2.70 -45.81 -14.93
CA VAL A 270 -2.11 -45.12 -13.77
C VAL A 270 -0.61 -45.42 -13.66
N ARG A 271 -0.17 -46.64 -13.94
CA ARG A 271 1.27 -46.99 -13.96
C ARG A 271 2.00 -46.21 -15.05
N ASP A 272 1.43 -46.13 -16.26
CA ASP A 272 2.02 -45.38 -17.38
C ASP A 272 2.11 -43.89 -17.06
N MET A 273 1.06 -43.31 -16.45
CA MET A 273 1.10 -41.91 -16.00
C MET A 273 2.19 -41.66 -14.95
N VAL A 274 2.37 -42.58 -14.01
CA VAL A 274 3.42 -42.47 -12.97
C VAL A 274 4.81 -42.64 -13.58
N ALA A 275 5.00 -43.60 -14.49
CA ALA A 275 6.25 -43.81 -15.21
C ALA A 275 6.63 -42.57 -16.04
N LYS A 276 5.68 -42.04 -16.80
CA LYS A 276 5.87 -40.79 -17.57
C LYS A 276 6.21 -39.60 -16.68
N ALA A 277 5.53 -39.45 -15.54
CA ALA A 277 5.84 -38.39 -14.58
C ALA A 277 7.23 -38.57 -13.92
N GLN A 278 7.74 -39.80 -13.80
CA GLN A 278 9.11 -40.06 -13.34
C GLN A 278 10.14 -39.75 -14.44
N GLU A 279 9.86 -40.12 -15.69
CA GLU A 279 10.68 -39.78 -16.86
C GLU A 279 10.79 -38.25 -17.03
N ASP A 280 9.67 -37.54 -16.97
CA ASP A 280 9.62 -36.07 -17.03
C ASP A 280 10.49 -35.45 -15.91
N ARG A 281 10.43 -35.99 -14.68
CA ARG A 281 11.28 -35.54 -13.57
C ARG A 281 12.76 -35.83 -13.79
N THR A 282 13.11 -36.93 -14.45
CA THR A 282 14.51 -37.25 -14.78
C THR A 282 15.05 -36.39 -15.92
N GLN A 283 14.22 -36.08 -16.92
CA GLN A 283 14.56 -35.16 -18.00
C GLN A 283 14.73 -33.73 -17.48
N ASP A 284 13.83 -33.27 -16.60
CA ASP A 284 13.93 -31.94 -15.98
C ASP A 284 15.18 -31.81 -15.10
N ARG A 285 15.59 -32.88 -14.40
CA ARG A 285 16.88 -32.93 -13.68
C ARG A 285 18.09 -32.91 -14.61
N GLY A 286 17.99 -33.49 -15.81
CA GLY A 286 19.03 -33.42 -16.84
C GLY A 286 19.15 -32.02 -17.43
N LEU A 287 18.03 -31.35 -17.68
CA LEU A 287 17.97 -29.96 -18.18
C LEU A 287 18.50 -28.94 -17.17
N VAL A 288 18.25 -29.15 -15.86
CA VAL A 288 18.81 -28.29 -14.80
C VAL A 288 20.34 -28.41 -14.75
N ARG A 289 20.90 -29.62 -14.86
CA ARG A 289 22.36 -29.81 -14.92
C ARG A 289 23.01 -29.16 -16.14
N HIS A 290 22.36 -29.25 -17.30
CA HIS A 290 22.88 -28.66 -18.53
C HIS A 290 22.84 -27.12 -18.50
N ARG A 291 21.83 -26.53 -17.83
CA ARG A 291 21.76 -25.08 -17.59
C ARG A 291 22.80 -24.59 -16.58
N ASP A 292 23.01 -25.33 -15.50
CA ASP A 292 24.02 -24.97 -14.50
C ASP A 292 25.44 -25.00 -15.11
N GLU A 293 25.72 -25.94 -16.02
CA GLU A 293 26.99 -26.02 -16.76
C GLU A 293 27.14 -24.90 -17.83
N GLU A 294 26.05 -24.51 -18.50
CA GLU A 294 26.04 -23.38 -19.45
C GLU A 294 26.17 -22.01 -18.74
N ASP A 295 25.56 -21.85 -17.57
CA ASP A 295 25.62 -20.63 -16.77
C ASP A 295 27.01 -20.45 -16.14
N GLU A 296 27.66 -21.53 -15.68
CA GLU A 296 29.06 -21.48 -15.20
C GLU A 296 30.03 -21.06 -16.31
N TRP A 297 29.85 -21.59 -17.53
CA TRP A 297 30.68 -21.22 -18.69
C TRP A 297 30.44 -19.77 -19.15
N ALA A 298 29.19 -19.31 -19.09
CA ALA A 298 28.84 -17.92 -19.40
C ALA A 298 29.38 -16.92 -18.36
N THR A 299 29.46 -17.30 -17.08
CA THR A 299 30.08 -16.46 -16.04
C THR A 299 31.59 -16.31 -16.21
N ASP A 300 32.31 -17.39 -16.56
CA ASP A 300 33.77 -17.34 -16.78
C ASP A 300 34.16 -16.50 -18.03
N LEU A 301 33.32 -16.52 -19.07
CA LEU A 301 33.53 -15.71 -20.28
C LEU A 301 33.17 -14.22 -20.06
N ALA A 302 32.22 -13.92 -19.18
CA ALA A 302 31.80 -12.56 -18.87
C ALA A 302 32.77 -11.83 -17.90
N GLU A 303 33.39 -12.56 -16.97
CA GLU A 303 34.34 -11.99 -16.00
C GLU A 303 35.69 -11.60 -16.62
N THR A 304 36.11 -12.26 -17.70
CA THR A 304 37.44 -12.06 -18.29
C THR A 304 37.54 -10.87 -19.25
N ASN A 305 36.46 -10.47 -19.95
CA ASN A 305 36.55 -9.40 -20.97
C ASN A 305 35.62 -8.19 -20.81
N SER A 306 34.50 -8.27 -20.08
CA SER A 306 33.52 -7.17 -20.04
C SER A 306 33.45 -6.41 -18.70
N GLY A 307 33.64 -7.10 -17.57
CA GLY A 307 33.43 -6.53 -16.24
C GLY A 307 34.51 -5.54 -15.79
N ARG A 308 35.77 -5.76 -16.16
CA ARG A 308 36.89 -4.89 -15.72
C ARG A 308 36.93 -3.58 -16.49
N ALA A 309 36.71 -3.62 -17.80
CA ALA A 309 36.69 -2.43 -18.66
C ALA A 309 35.50 -1.51 -18.35
N MET A 310 34.29 -2.07 -18.16
CA MET A 310 33.10 -1.29 -17.80
C MET A 310 33.21 -0.65 -16.41
N ARG A 311 33.78 -1.35 -15.41
CA ARG A 311 33.99 -0.74 -14.09
C ARG A 311 35.00 0.41 -14.11
N ILE A 312 36.05 0.30 -14.93
CA ILE A 312 37.03 1.39 -15.13
C ILE A 312 36.37 2.57 -15.84
N TYR A 313 35.57 2.31 -16.88
CA TYR A 313 34.85 3.36 -17.62
C TYR A 313 33.81 4.09 -16.76
N PHE A 314 32.97 3.37 -16.02
CA PHE A 314 32.00 3.98 -15.11
C PHE A 314 32.65 4.72 -13.95
N GLN A 315 33.78 4.24 -13.41
CA GLN A 315 34.52 4.98 -12.39
C GLN A 315 35.17 6.25 -12.96
N ALA A 316 35.65 6.23 -14.19
CA ALA A 316 36.19 7.40 -14.88
C ALA A 316 35.09 8.44 -15.14
N GLU A 317 33.93 8.01 -15.66
CA GLU A 317 32.79 8.90 -15.95
C GLU A 317 32.19 9.50 -14.67
N LEU A 318 32.09 8.72 -13.58
CA LEU A 318 31.66 9.22 -12.28
C LEU A 318 32.66 10.23 -11.69
N ARG A 319 33.97 10.00 -11.86
CA ARG A 319 35.00 10.96 -11.43
C ARG A 319 34.91 12.26 -12.23
N GLU A 320 34.69 12.19 -13.53
CA GLU A 320 34.59 13.35 -14.40
C GLU A 320 33.32 14.18 -14.10
N ARG A 321 32.17 13.52 -13.94
CA ARG A 321 30.93 14.19 -13.48
C ARG A 321 31.07 14.80 -12.08
N SER A 322 31.77 14.13 -11.15
CA SER A 322 32.03 14.71 -9.83
C SER A 322 32.89 15.98 -9.93
N ARG A 323 33.89 16.00 -10.82
CA ARG A 323 34.73 17.19 -11.08
C ARG A 323 33.93 18.32 -11.71
N GLU A 324 33.04 18.03 -12.65
CA GLU A 324 32.15 19.04 -13.25
C GLU A 324 31.15 19.62 -12.25
N VAL A 325 30.56 18.79 -11.39
CA VAL A 325 29.64 19.25 -10.35
C VAL A 325 30.38 20.12 -9.34
N ILE A 326 31.57 19.72 -8.91
CA ILE A 326 32.43 20.51 -8.02
C ILE A 326 32.87 21.81 -8.72
N GLN A 327 33.22 21.77 -10.01
CA GLN A 327 33.58 22.96 -10.78
C GLN A 327 32.39 23.91 -10.94
N ARG A 328 31.18 23.41 -11.24
CA ARG A 328 29.96 24.22 -11.31
C ARG A 328 29.63 24.84 -9.95
N GLN A 329 29.73 24.07 -8.87
CA GLN A 329 29.53 24.59 -7.51
C GLN A 329 30.63 25.61 -7.13
N SER A 330 31.86 25.44 -7.61
CA SER A 330 32.95 26.41 -7.40
C SER A 330 32.87 27.65 -8.28
N ARG A 331 32.27 27.57 -9.48
CA ARG A 331 32.06 28.69 -10.40
C ARG A 331 30.85 29.54 -10.02
N HIS A 332 29.80 28.92 -9.46
CA HIS A 332 28.59 29.63 -8.99
C HIS A 332 28.65 30.06 -7.53
N ALA A 333 29.57 29.52 -6.72
CA ALA A 333 29.98 30.17 -5.50
C ALA A 333 30.98 31.27 -5.86
N THR A 334 30.50 32.49 -6.10
CA THR A 334 31.33 33.69 -5.91
C THR A 334 31.76 33.72 -4.45
N LYS A 335 32.83 32.97 -4.14
CA LYS A 335 33.55 33.06 -2.88
C LYS A 335 34.12 34.48 -2.88
N SER A 336 33.40 35.43 -2.28
CA SER A 336 34.10 36.49 -1.56
C SER A 336 35.10 35.74 -0.69
N ARG A 337 36.41 35.86 -1.00
CA ARG A 337 37.43 35.13 -0.25
C ARG A 337 37.14 35.44 1.21
N VAL A 338 37.23 34.46 2.09
CA VAL A 338 37.02 34.67 3.53
C VAL A 338 37.84 35.89 4.00
N ARG A 339 39.00 36.13 3.36
CA ARG A 339 39.84 37.34 3.47
C ARG A 339 39.14 38.67 3.17
N ASP A 340 38.25 38.75 2.17
CA ASP A 340 37.51 39.96 1.78
C ASP A 340 36.31 40.21 2.70
N ILE A 341 35.62 39.15 3.12
CA ILE A 341 34.59 39.21 4.18
C ILE A 341 35.22 39.66 5.50
N LEU A 342 36.43 39.17 5.80
CA LEU A 342 37.20 39.54 6.99
C LEU A 342 37.78 40.95 6.93
N LYS A 343 38.21 41.45 5.76
CA LYS A 343 38.58 42.87 5.59
C LYS A 343 37.38 43.77 5.89
N ALA A 344 36.18 43.41 5.43
CA ALA A 344 34.96 44.14 5.73
C ALA A 344 34.56 44.08 7.22
N HIS A 345 34.84 42.96 7.92
CA HIS A 345 34.58 42.82 9.35
C HIS A 345 35.62 43.52 10.24
N ASN A 346 36.91 43.48 9.87
CA ASN A 346 37.97 44.19 10.57
C ASN A 346 37.86 45.71 10.38
N ALA A 347 37.38 46.19 9.23
CA ALA A 347 37.00 47.58 9.00
C ALA A 347 35.82 48.04 9.89
N ARG A 348 35.03 47.10 10.44
CA ARG A 348 33.96 47.34 11.42
C ARG A 348 34.41 47.17 12.87
N GLY A 349 35.71 47.02 13.13
CA GLY A 349 36.30 47.11 14.48
C GLY A 349 36.42 45.81 15.28
N LEU A 350 36.01 44.66 14.73
CA LEU A 350 36.10 43.36 15.42
C LEU A 350 37.41 42.66 15.07
N LYS A 351 38.43 42.75 15.93
CA LYS A 351 39.71 42.03 15.76
C LYS A 351 39.59 40.59 16.26
N PHE A 352 39.47 39.64 15.35
CA PHE A 352 39.55 38.21 15.67
C PHE A 352 40.89 37.64 15.16
N GLN A 353 41.72 37.09 16.05
CA GLN A 353 42.89 36.29 15.68
C GLN A 353 42.52 34.81 15.66
N TYR A 354 42.85 34.11 14.58
CA TYR A 354 42.70 32.66 14.48
C TYR A 354 44.04 31.96 14.20
N PRO A 355 44.17 30.67 14.60
CA PRO A 355 45.39 29.88 14.42
C PRO A 355 45.74 29.68 12.94
N LYS A 356 47.05 29.61 12.66
CA LYS A 356 47.63 29.69 11.31
C LYS A 356 47.27 28.56 10.34
N ASN A 357 46.50 27.54 10.74
CA ASN A 357 46.37 26.28 10.00
C ASN A 357 44.97 26.02 9.38
N ILE A 358 44.09 27.02 9.27
CA ILE A 358 42.72 26.84 8.73
C ILE A 358 42.65 26.71 7.19
N ASN A 359 43.77 26.92 6.48
CA ASN A 359 43.82 26.81 5.02
C ASN A 359 44.09 25.38 4.50
N GLY A 360 43.82 24.35 5.29
CA GLY A 360 43.88 22.96 4.79
C GLY A 360 42.98 22.81 3.57
N GLU A 361 43.56 22.34 2.46
CA GLU A 361 42.84 22.12 1.21
C GLU A 361 41.53 21.34 1.47
N PRO A 362 40.38 21.78 0.94
CA PRO A 362 39.13 21.04 1.09
C PRO A 362 39.16 19.64 0.44
N LEU A 363 40.23 19.31 -0.29
CA LEU A 363 40.49 18.00 -0.89
C LEU A 363 41.25 17.04 0.06
N ALA A 364 41.78 17.51 1.19
CA ALA A 364 42.55 16.67 2.12
C ALA A 364 41.75 15.44 2.61
N ALA A 365 40.44 15.60 2.83
CA ALA A 365 39.54 14.52 3.25
C ALA A 365 39.37 13.39 2.21
N LEU A 366 39.73 13.61 0.94
CA LEU A 366 39.66 12.58 -0.11
C LEU A 366 40.91 11.70 -0.17
N TYR A 367 42.04 12.15 0.39
CA TYR A 367 43.29 11.39 0.39
C TYR A 367 43.37 10.35 1.53
N GLU A 368 42.53 10.47 2.58
CA GLU A 368 42.58 9.61 3.78
C GLU A 368 41.89 8.23 3.65
N THR A 369 41.34 7.85 2.50
CA THR A 369 40.53 6.62 2.39
C THR A 369 41.28 5.34 1.97
N SER A 370 42.61 5.33 1.96
CA SER A 370 43.40 4.14 1.56
C SER A 370 43.92 3.26 2.72
N THR A 371 43.60 3.54 3.97
CA THR A 371 43.99 2.66 5.09
C THR A 371 42.94 1.56 5.35
N PRO A 372 43.30 0.26 5.31
CA PRO A 372 42.36 -0.82 5.57
C PRO A 372 41.93 -0.88 7.04
N ARG A 373 40.62 -0.78 7.29
CA ARG A 373 39.99 -0.97 8.60
C ARG A 373 40.15 -2.43 9.07
N ARG A 374 40.87 -2.63 10.18
CA ARG A 374 40.83 -3.86 11.00
C ARG A 374 39.39 -4.14 11.45
N ARG A 375 38.91 -5.36 11.23
CA ARG A 375 37.64 -5.87 11.76
C ARG A 375 37.84 -6.34 13.21
N SER A 376 37.02 -5.85 14.13
CA SER A 376 36.96 -6.35 15.51
C SER A 376 36.10 -7.62 15.61
N PRO A 377 36.49 -8.62 16.42
CA PRO A 377 35.81 -9.90 16.53
C PRO A 377 34.82 -9.90 17.71
N MET A 378 33.54 -9.61 17.46
CA MET A 378 32.46 -9.89 18.43
C MET A 378 31.16 -10.21 17.69
N MET A 379 31.11 -11.35 16.99
CA MET A 379 29.85 -12.00 16.61
C MET A 379 30.12 -13.45 16.14
N GLN A 380 30.60 -14.28 17.06
CA GLN A 380 30.51 -15.74 16.92
C GLN A 380 30.28 -16.35 18.31
N ARG A 381 29.01 -16.43 18.72
CA ARG A 381 28.51 -17.37 19.74
C ARG A 381 27.00 -17.25 19.85
N ARG A 382 26.28 -18.11 19.11
CA ARG A 382 24.94 -18.63 19.44
C ARG A 382 24.44 -19.53 18.30
N LEU A 383 25.06 -20.69 18.16
CA LEU A 383 24.50 -21.84 17.46
C LEU A 383 25.00 -23.09 18.18
N THR A 384 24.25 -23.54 19.18
CA THR A 384 24.13 -24.94 19.63
C THR A 384 23.32 -24.93 20.92
N GLN A 385 22.07 -25.38 20.86
CA GLN A 385 21.45 -26.27 21.87
C GLN A 385 20.00 -26.57 21.46
N ARG A 386 19.81 -27.77 20.90
CA ARG A 386 18.57 -28.54 20.99
C ARG A 386 18.35 -28.93 22.46
N PRO A 387 17.09 -29.16 22.87
CA PRO A 387 16.83 -30.43 23.54
C PRO A 387 15.63 -31.17 22.97
N SER A 388 15.75 -32.48 23.08
CA SER A 388 14.84 -33.53 22.67
C SER A 388 13.85 -33.90 23.78
N SER A 389 12.62 -34.20 23.34
CA SER A 389 11.77 -35.33 23.76
C SER A 389 11.22 -35.45 25.19
N LYS A 390 9.87 -35.54 25.20
CA LYS A 390 9.02 -36.64 25.71
C LYS A 390 8.30 -36.50 27.07
N LYS A 391 7.03 -36.96 27.02
CA LYS A 391 6.06 -37.36 28.06
C LYS A 391 5.33 -36.22 28.80
N SER A 392 4.03 -36.24 29.11
CA SER A 392 2.87 -37.12 28.85
C SER A 392 1.69 -36.59 29.70
N GLY A 393 0.44 -36.82 29.29
CA GLY A 393 -0.77 -36.72 30.15
C GLY A 393 -1.49 -35.38 30.07
N ALA A 394 -2.61 -35.24 29.35
CA ALA A 394 -3.96 -35.69 29.74
C ALA A 394 -4.47 -35.01 31.02
N LEU A 395 -5.42 -34.06 30.87
CA LEU A 395 -6.62 -33.94 31.71
C LEU A 395 -7.64 -32.99 31.05
N ARG A 396 -8.91 -33.32 31.26
CA ARG A 396 -10.12 -32.79 30.64
C ARG A 396 -10.60 -31.50 31.34
N ALA A 397 -11.37 -30.74 30.57
CA ALA A 397 -12.62 -30.03 30.91
C ALA A 397 -12.67 -29.14 32.17
N ALA A 398 -13.01 -27.87 31.96
CA ALA A 398 -14.17 -27.24 32.61
C ALA A 398 -14.51 -25.93 31.90
N ALA A 399 -15.79 -25.74 31.66
CA ALA A 399 -16.38 -24.48 31.27
C ALA A 399 -16.39 -23.51 32.48
N SER A 400 -16.18 -22.22 32.22
CA SER A 400 -16.84 -21.17 32.99
C SER A 400 -16.85 -19.86 32.19
N THR A 401 -18.04 -19.49 31.76
CA THR A 401 -18.49 -18.11 31.55
C THR A 401 -18.12 -17.21 32.74
N PRO A 402 -17.96 -15.91 32.50
CA PRO A 402 -18.73 -14.98 33.31
C PRO A 402 -19.44 -13.90 32.48
N ASP A 403 -20.76 -13.92 32.61
CA ASP A 403 -21.69 -12.83 32.90
C ASP A 403 -21.35 -11.36 32.62
N LEU A 404 -22.29 -10.78 31.86
CA LEU A 404 -23.09 -9.59 32.20
C LEU A 404 -22.43 -8.46 33.01
N ILE A 405 -22.24 -7.33 32.35
CA ILE A 405 -22.44 -6.01 32.97
C ILE A 405 -23.48 -5.24 32.15
N LEU A 406 -24.61 -5.00 32.81
CA LEU A 406 -25.66 -4.04 32.49
C LEU A 406 -25.11 -2.61 32.56
N GLY A 407 -25.63 -1.73 31.70
CA GLY A 407 -25.68 -0.29 31.99
C GLY A 407 -25.50 0.61 30.78
N GLY A 408 -26.53 1.40 30.46
CA GLY A 408 -26.40 2.63 29.68
C GLY A 408 -27.37 2.77 28.53
N ALA A 409 -28.62 3.12 28.85
CA ALA A 409 -29.63 3.58 27.92
C ALA A 409 -29.35 5.01 27.43
N GLU A 410 -29.95 5.34 26.28
CA GLU A 410 -30.26 6.68 25.72
C GLU A 410 -29.17 7.44 24.93
N PRO A 411 -29.52 8.24 23.88
CA PRO A 411 -30.80 8.96 23.75
C PRO A 411 -31.55 8.85 22.42
N ASP A 412 -32.87 8.97 22.56
CA ASP A 412 -33.80 9.42 21.52
C ASP A 412 -33.53 10.88 21.15
N GLY A 413 -33.29 11.11 19.86
CA GLY A 413 -33.07 12.43 19.26
C GLY A 413 -33.99 12.60 18.06
N ASN A 414 -35.27 12.70 18.35
CA ASN A 414 -36.34 13.00 17.41
C ASN A 414 -36.08 14.38 16.76
N ARG A 415 -35.68 14.42 15.48
CA ARG A 415 -35.70 15.64 14.66
C ARG A 415 -36.74 15.47 13.57
N THR A 416 -37.89 16.06 13.85
CA THR A 416 -38.92 16.41 12.89
C THR A 416 -38.34 17.31 11.79
N TYR A 417 -38.52 16.89 10.54
CA TYR A 417 -38.48 17.75 9.37
C TYR A 417 -39.94 18.03 8.98
N HIS A 418 -40.32 19.30 9.02
CA HIS A 418 -41.47 19.82 8.29
C HIS A 418 -40.97 20.59 7.05
N PRO A 419 -41.78 20.65 5.99
CA PRO A 419 -41.36 20.92 4.60
C PRO A 419 -40.82 22.33 4.34
#